data_AF-A0A1M7A8T0-F1
#
_entry.id   AF-A0A1M7A8T0-F1
#
_cell.length_a   1.000
_cell.length_b   1.000
_cell.length_c   1.000
_cell.angle_alpha   90.00
_cell.angle_beta   90.00
_cell.angle_gamma   90.00
#
_symmetry.space_group_name_H-M   'P 1'
#
loop_
_entity.id
_entity.type
_entity.pdbx_description
1 polymer ?
#
loop_
_entity_poly.entity_id
_entity_poly.type
_entity_poly.pdbx_seq_one_letter_code
_entity_poly.pdbx_strand_id
1 'polypeptide(L)'
;MSKNNINRTIGKESIKILKIANIVMLLMILFHDADHIRQAIGWGYRFTFSLLAINCIAYAPNLAAFLLSRQGRFSGAVWTCIGGINTGISFAKIHLLGASVKVWGPWNDSFFVLGADAISWWILAITIAVGVGVAMAGMYVIGMENRKPQESYEG
;
A
#
# COMPACT_ATOMS: atom_id res chain seq x y z
N MET A 1 27.22 -8.94 -7.62
CA MET A 1 26.10 -8.03 -7.26
C MET A 1 26.62 -7.06 -6.19
N SER A 2 26.98 -5.83 -6.57
CA SER A 2 27.58 -4.86 -5.64
C SER A 2 26.56 -4.39 -4.60
N LYS A 3 26.95 -4.45 -3.32
CA LYS A 3 26.10 -4.22 -2.13
C LYS A 3 25.67 -2.76 -1.91
N ASN A 4 26.00 -1.82 -2.80
CA ASN A 4 25.70 -0.37 -2.62
C ASN A 4 24.61 0.19 -3.55
N ASN A 5 23.71 -0.64 -4.09
CA ASN A 5 22.78 -0.22 -5.15
C ASN A 5 21.41 0.32 -4.64
N ILE A 6 21.07 0.17 -3.35
CA ILE A 6 19.75 0.58 -2.84
C ILE A 6 19.64 2.08 -2.49
N ASN A 7 20.77 2.72 -2.19
CA ASN A 7 20.81 4.12 -1.74
C ASN A 7 21.15 5.10 -2.87
N ARG A 8 21.37 4.61 -4.09
CA ARG A 8 21.64 5.49 -5.23
C ARG A 8 20.46 6.39 -5.55
N THR A 9 20.76 7.51 -6.19
CA THR A 9 19.76 8.43 -6.71
C THR A 9 19.11 7.88 -7.98
N ILE A 10 17.85 8.24 -8.21
CA ILE A 10 17.08 7.89 -9.40
C ILE A 10 16.62 9.13 -10.17
N GLY A 11 16.31 8.96 -11.46
CA GLY A 11 15.90 10.08 -12.33
C GLY A 11 14.57 10.74 -11.94
N LYS A 12 14.34 11.98 -12.38
CA LYS A 12 13.14 12.78 -12.07
C LYS A 12 11.83 12.10 -12.49
N GLU A 13 11.80 11.46 -13.66
CA GLU A 13 10.64 10.71 -14.14
C GLU A 13 10.31 9.53 -13.20
N SER A 14 11.34 8.79 -12.78
CA SER A 14 11.21 7.69 -11.81
C SER A 14 10.64 8.17 -10.48
N ILE A 15 11.13 9.31 -9.97
CA ILE A 15 10.61 9.93 -8.75
C ILE A 15 9.12 10.27 -8.91
N LYS A 16 8.73 10.86 -10.05
CA LYS A 16 7.34 11.23 -10.34
C LYS A 16 6.43 10.00 -10.36
N ILE A 17 6.81 8.95 -11.09
CA ILE A 17 6.05 7.70 -11.18
C ILE A 17 5.82 7.12 -9.78
N LEU A 18 6.89 6.95 -8.99
CA LEU A 18 6.79 6.36 -7.66
C LEU A 18 5.96 7.22 -6.70
N LYS A 19 6.11 8.55 -6.74
CA LYS A 19 5.30 9.44 -5.90
C LYS A 19 3.82 9.31 -6.21
N ILE A 20 3.45 9.31 -7.50
CA ILE A 20 2.06 9.16 -7.93
C ILE A 20 1.51 7.79 -7.48
N ALA A 21 2.25 6.71 -7.74
CA ALA A 21 1.84 5.36 -7.36
C ALA A 21 1.56 5.25 -5.85
N ASN A 22 2.47 5.75 -5.00
CA ASN A 22 2.28 5.68 -3.56
C ASN A 22 1.15 6.60 -3.06
N ILE A 23 0.95 7.78 -3.66
CA ILE A 23 -0.21 8.64 -3.33
C ILE A 23 -1.52 7.93 -3.66
N VAL A 24 -1.61 7.31 -4.85
CA VAL A 24 -2.79 6.53 -5.24
C VAL A 24 -3.05 5.40 -4.26
N MET A 25 -2.01 4.68 -3.82
CA MET A 25 -2.16 3.62 -2.82
C MET A 25 -2.66 4.15 -1.48
N LEU A 26 -2.07 5.25 -0.97
CA LEU A 26 -2.48 5.86 0.30
C LEU A 26 -3.93 6.35 0.28
N LEU A 27 -4.35 6.95 -0.85
CA LEU A 27 -5.75 7.34 -1.05
C LEU A 27 -6.66 6.11 -1.10
N MET A 28 -6.24 5.02 -1.74
CA MET A 28 -7.02 3.79 -1.79
C MET A 28 -7.19 3.16 -0.40
N ILE A 29 -6.14 3.13 0.42
CA ILE A 29 -6.24 2.69 1.82
C ILE A 29 -7.24 3.59 2.58
N LEU A 30 -7.19 4.91 2.38
CA LEU A 30 -8.14 5.83 3.00
C LEU A 30 -9.59 5.55 2.57
N PHE A 31 -9.84 5.30 1.28
CA PHE A 31 -11.17 4.94 0.78
C PHE A 31 -11.67 3.62 1.34
N HIS A 32 -10.78 2.63 1.49
CA HIS A 32 -11.10 1.38 2.16
C HIS A 32 -11.49 1.61 3.62
N ASP A 33 -10.74 2.42 4.36
CA ASP A 33 -11.05 2.67 5.76
C ASP A 33 -12.32 3.51 5.93
N ALA A 34 -12.64 4.38 4.95
CA ALA A 34 -13.91 5.07 4.90
C ALA A 34 -15.10 4.09 4.73
N ASP A 35 -14.91 2.98 4.02
CA ASP A 35 -15.90 1.91 3.95
C ASP A 35 -16.11 1.23 5.31
N HIS A 36 -15.04 1.00 6.08
CA HIS A 36 -15.17 0.50 7.45
C HIS A 36 -15.93 1.47 8.36
N ILE A 37 -15.74 2.77 8.20
CA ILE A 37 -16.55 3.78 8.91
C ILE A 37 -18.02 3.66 8.51
N ARG A 38 -18.31 3.51 7.20
CA ARG A 38 -19.68 3.32 6.69
C ARG A 38 -20.34 2.07 7.28
N GLN A 39 -19.63 0.94 7.30
CA GLN A 39 -20.10 -0.30 7.92
C GLN A 39 -20.35 -0.13 9.42
N ALA A 40 -19.40 0.48 10.14
CA ALA A 40 -19.53 0.72 11.58
C ALA A 40 -20.74 1.57 11.94
N ILE A 41 -21.03 2.62 11.16
CA ILE A 41 -22.23 3.44 11.33
C ILE A 41 -23.49 2.56 11.19
N GLY A 42 -23.53 1.71 10.16
CA GLY A 42 -24.64 0.76 9.95
C GLY A 42 -24.82 -0.25 11.11
N TRP A 43 -23.74 -0.61 11.78
CA TRP A 43 -23.76 -1.52 12.94
C TRP A 43 -23.92 -0.84 14.30
N GLY A 44 -23.96 0.50 14.34
CA GLY A 44 -23.89 1.25 15.60
C GLY A 44 -22.57 1.04 16.37
N TYR A 45 -21.52 0.60 15.70
CA TYR A 45 -20.22 0.31 16.30
C TYR A 45 -19.44 1.61 16.57
N ARG A 46 -18.79 1.68 17.74
CA ARG A 46 -17.93 2.80 18.13
C ARG A 46 -16.47 2.39 18.11
N PHE A 47 -15.67 3.12 17.36
CA PHE A 47 -14.22 2.90 17.28
C PHE A 47 -13.54 3.14 18.62
N THR A 48 -12.63 2.25 18.99
CA THR A 48 -11.69 2.47 20.10
C THR A 48 -10.45 3.20 19.60
N PHE A 49 -9.79 3.94 20.49
CA PHE A 49 -8.51 4.57 20.17
C PHE A 49 -7.45 3.55 19.72
N SER A 50 -7.43 2.37 20.35
CA SER A 50 -6.52 1.28 19.98
C SER A 50 -6.74 0.78 18.55
N LEU A 51 -8.00 0.67 18.12
CA LEU A 51 -8.34 0.26 16.76
C LEU A 51 -7.93 1.33 15.74
N LEU A 52 -8.13 2.60 16.05
CA LEU A 52 -7.64 3.70 15.21
C LEU A 52 -6.11 3.68 15.09
N ALA A 53 -5.41 3.45 16.19
CA ALA A 53 -3.95 3.41 16.22
C ALA A 53 -3.37 2.23 15.41
N ILE A 54 -3.93 1.03 15.52
CA ILE A 54 -3.46 -0.12 14.71
C ILE A 54 -3.76 0.11 13.23
N ASN A 55 -4.88 0.76 12.90
CA ASN A 55 -5.24 1.05 11.52
C ASN A 55 -4.22 1.95 10.80
N CYS A 56 -3.60 2.89 11.53
CA CYS A 56 -2.50 3.72 10.99
C CYS A 56 -1.30 2.89 10.49
N ILE A 57 -1.08 1.68 11.01
CA ILE A 57 0.03 0.81 10.58
C ILE A 57 -0.16 0.35 9.12
N ALA A 58 -1.40 0.22 8.64
CA ALA A 58 -1.69 -0.17 7.26
C ALA A 58 -1.09 0.80 6.22
N TYR A 59 -0.89 2.08 6.61
CA TYR A 59 -0.33 3.12 5.77
C TYR A 59 1.21 3.10 5.73
N ALA A 60 1.85 2.49 6.74
CA ALA A 60 3.29 2.62 6.96
C ALA A 60 4.15 2.18 5.76
N PRO A 61 3.88 1.04 5.08
CA PRO A 61 4.70 0.62 3.94
C PRO A 61 4.71 1.64 2.78
N ASN A 62 3.53 2.11 2.38
CA ASN A 62 3.39 3.04 1.25
C ASN A 62 3.78 4.47 1.63
N LEU A 63 3.63 4.86 2.90
CA LEU A 63 4.16 6.13 3.40
C LEU A 63 5.70 6.13 3.39
N ALA A 64 6.32 5.04 3.87
CA ALA A 64 7.77 4.89 3.82
C ALA A 64 8.29 4.90 2.38
N ALA A 65 7.64 4.16 1.48
CA ALA A 65 7.94 4.17 0.05
C ALA A 65 7.84 5.58 -0.54
N PHE A 66 6.75 6.30 -0.27
CA PHE A 66 6.56 7.69 -0.71
C PHE A 66 7.70 8.61 -0.23
N LEU A 67 8.06 8.55 1.05
CA LEU A 67 9.11 9.39 1.62
C LEU A 67 10.49 9.08 1.01
N LEU A 68 10.81 7.80 0.80
CA LEU A 68 12.05 7.39 0.14
C LEU A 68 12.09 7.81 -1.33
N SER A 69 10.96 7.69 -2.04
CA SER A 69 10.83 8.16 -3.42
C SER A 69 10.97 9.67 -3.51
N ARG A 70 10.42 10.43 -2.54
CA ARG A 70 10.58 11.90 -2.46
C ARG A 70 12.04 12.31 -2.26
N GLN A 71 12.82 11.50 -1.54
CA GLN A 71 14.27 11.69 -1.38
C GLN A 71 15.07 11.28 -2.63
N GLY A 72 14.41 10.77 -3.68
CA GLY A 72 15.07 10.34 -4.91
C GLY A 72 15.87 9.05 -4.75
N ARG A 73 15.59 8.23 -3.74
CA ARG A 73 16.35 7.00 -3.47
C ARG A 73 15.80 5.82 -4.24
N PHE A 74 16.67 5.00 -4.81
CA PHE A 74 16.30 3.75 -5.50
C PHE A 74 15.53 2.79 -4.58
N SER A 75 15.84 2.78 -3.28
CA SER A 75 15.07 2.04 -2.27
C SER A 75 13.58 2.39 -2.27
N GLY A 76 13.20 3.61 -2.67
CA GLY A 76 11.80 3.99 -2.85
C GLY A 76 11.08 3.11 -3.88
N ALA A 77 11.74 2.70 -4.96
CA ALA A 77 11.17 1.81 -5.97
C ALA A 77 10.93 0.40 -5.41
N VAL A 78 11.89 -0.11 -4.64
CA VAL A 78 11.80 -1.41 -3.95
C VAL A 78 10.66 -1.40 -2.93
N TRP A 79 10.58 -0.36 -2.10
CA TRP A 79 9.53 -0.22 -1.11
C TRP A 79 8.15 0.03 -1.72
N THR A 80 8.07 0.67 -2.90
CA THR A 80 6.80 0.80 -3.65
C THR A 80 6.32 -0.58 -4.12
N CYS A 81 7.24 -1.43 -4.62
CA CYS A 81 6.93 -2.81 -4.99
C CYS A 81 6.39 -3.62 -3.80
N ILE A 82 7.17 -3.64 -2.72
CA ILE A 82 6.83 -4.38 -1.50
C ILE A 82 5.54 -3.84 -0.87
N GLY A 83 5.39 -2.52 -0.80
CA GLY A 83 4.23 -1.86 -0.21
C GLY A 83 2.93 -2.22 -0.92
N GLY A 84 2.91 -2.16 -2.25
CA GLY A 84 1.74 -2.55 -3.05
C GLY A 84 1.32 -4.01 -2.85
N ILE A 85 2.29 -4.95 -2.94
CA ILE A 85 2.05 -6.38 -2.70
C ILE A 85 1.56 -6.63 -1.27
N ASN A 86 2.27 -6.06 -0.29
CA ASN A 86 1.96 -6.26 1.12
C ASN A 86 0.56 -5.78 1.45
N THR A 87 0.15 -4.59 0.97
CA THR A 87 -1.19 -4.08 1.23
C THR A 87 -2.25 -4.94 0.54
N GLY A 88 -2.08 -5.26 -0.75
CA GLY A 88 -3.02 -6.09 -1.49
C GLY A 88 -3.26 -7.45 -0.83
N ILE A 89 -2.18 -8.15 -0.46
CA ILE A 89 -2.27 -9.45 0.22
C ILE A 89 -2.87 -9.30 1.62
N SER A 90 -2.45 -8.31 2.41
CA SER A 90 -2.93 -8.15 3.79
C SER A 90 -4.43 -7.87 3.83
N PHE A 91 -4.93 -7.02 2.93
CA PHE A 91 -6.34 -6.67 2.85
C PHE A 91 -7.16 -7.87 2.36
N ALA A 92 -6.70 -8.53 1.29
CA ALA A 92 -7.32 -9.77 0.84
C ALA A 92 -7.39 -10.81 1.96
N LYS A 93 -6.28 -11.01 2.69
CA LYS A 93 -6.21 -12.02 3.74
C LYS A 93 -7.17 -11.73 4.90
N ILE A 94 -7.18 -10.51 5.43
CA ILE A 94 -8.07 -10.15 6.55
C ILE A 94 -9.53 -10.29 6.11
N HIS A 95 -9.91 -9.77 4.94
CA HIS A 95 -11.31 -9.73 4.55
C HIS A 95 -11.85 -11.05 3.97
N LEU A 96 -11.00 -11.88 3.35
CA LEU A 96 -11.41 -13.19 2.85
C LEU A 96 -11.34 -14.28 3.92
N LEU A 97 -10.34 -14.23 4.79
CA LEU A 97 -10.00 -15.34 5.70
C LEU A 97 -10.13 -14.99 7.19
N GLY A 98 -10.37 -13.73 7.52
CA GLY A 98 -10.35 -13.24 8.89
C GLY A 98 -8.95 -12.94 9.40
N ALA A 99 -8.89 -12.31 10.57
CA ALA A 99 -7.63 -11.92 11.20
C ALA A 99 -7.01 -13.06 12.01
N SER A 100 -5.70 -13.28 11.81
CA SER A 100 -4.93 -14.21 12.66
C SER A 100 -4.66 -13.64 14.05
N VAL A 101 -4.61 -12.31 14.17
CA VAL A 101 -4.41 -11.60 15.44
C VAL A 101 -5.62 -10.70 15.66
N LYS A 102 -6.34 -10.91 16.76
CA LYS A 102 -7.66 -10.32 17.02
C LYS A 102 -7.61 -8.86 17.51
N VAL A 103 -7.07 -7.95 16.70
CA VAL A 103 -6.89 -6.52 17.04
C VAL A 103 -7.71 -5.57 16.16
N TRP A 104 -8.49 -6.10 15.21
CA TRP A 104 -9.20 -5.34 14.18
C TRP A 104 -10.69 -5.13 14.50
N GLY A 105 -11.10 -5.28 15.76
CA GLY A 105 -12.51 -5.11 16.14
C GLY A 105 -13.45 -6.10 15.43
N PRO A 106 -14.59 -5.66 14.86
CA PRO A 106 -15.49 -6.51 14.08
C PRO A 106 -14.81 -7.17 12.86
N TRP A 107 -13.83 -6.48 12.25
CA TRP A 107 -13.08 -6.98 11.09
C TRP A 107 -12.05 -8.05 11.41
N ASN A 108 -12.08 -8.59 12.64
CA ASN A 108 -11.43 -9.86 12.93
C ASN A 108 -12.09 -11.02 12.18
N ASP A 109 -13.39 -10.91 11.88
CA ASP A 109 -14.13 -11.87 11.08
C ASP A 109 -14.05 -11.52 9.58
N SER A 110 -14.22 -12.54 8.73
CA SER A 110 -14.21 -12.34 7.28
C SER A 110 -15.48 -11.64 6.78
N PHE A 111 -15.42 -11.05 5.59
CA PHE A 111 -16.57 -10.44 4.93
C PHE A 111 -17.73 -11.41 4.72
N PHE A 112 -17.46 -12.70 4.58
CA PHE A 112 -18.50 -13.73 4.51
C PHE A 112 -19.29 -13.83 5.81
N VAL A 113 -18.60 -13.80 6.95
CA VAL A 113 -19.24 -13.87 8.28
C VAL A 113 -19.93 -12.54 8.61
N LEU A 114 -19.30 -11.43 8.27
CA LEU A 114 -19.84 -10.08 8.50
C LEU A 114 -21.01 -9.73 7.57
N GLY A 115 -21.29 -10.54 6.54
CA GLY A 115 -22.32 -10.24 5.55
C GLY A 115 -22.04 -8.95 4.78
N ALA A 116 -20.80 -8.74 4.36
CA ALA A 116 -20.38 -7.53 3.66
C ALA A 116 -21.18 -7.32 2.35
N ASP A 117 -21.60 -6.08 2.13
CA ASP A 117 -22.37 -5.70 0.94
C ASP A 117 -21.49 -5.56 -0.33
N ALA A 118 -22.15 -5.41 -1.48
CA ALA A 118 -21.48 -5.30 -2.76
C ALA A 118 -20.48 -4.12 -2.85
N ILE A 119 -20.74 -3.02 -2.14
CA ILE A 119 -19.85 -1.85 -2.14
C ILE A 119 -18.53 -2.24 -1.47
N SER A 120 -18.58 -2.87 -0.30
CA SER A 120 -17.39 -3.35 0.41
C SER A 120 -16.59 -4.36 -0.42
N TRP A 121 -17.26 -5.27 -1.12
CA TRP A 121 -16.59 -6.22 -2.03
C TRP A 121 -15.86 -5.53 -3.18
N TRP A 122 -16.47 -4.52 -3.80
CA TRP A 122 -15.83 -3.75 -4.87
C TRP A 122 -14.64 -2.93 -4.36
N ILE A 123 -14.78 -2.30 -3.19
CA ILE A 123 -13.69 -1.54 -2.57
C ILE A 123 -12.50 -2.45 -2.25
N LEU A 124 -12.74 -3.66 -1.73
CA LEU A 124 -11.69 -4.66 -1.52
C LEU A 124 -11.01 -5.05 -2.85
N ALA A 125 -11.80 -5.40 -3.87
CA ALA A 125 -11.26 -5.83 -5.16
C ALA A 125 -10.42 -4.74 -5.84
N ILE A 126 -10.90 -3.50 -5.82
CA ILE A 126 -10.18 -2.33 -6.35
C ILE A 126 -8.92 -2.07 -5.53
N THR A 127 -8.97 -2.18 -4.21
CA THR A 127 -7.78 -2.00 -3.34
C THR A 127 -6.69 -3.00 -3.68
N ILE A 128 -7.05 -4.26 -3.90
CA ILE A 128 -6.11 -5.32 -4.32
C ILE A 128 -5.53 -4.99 -5.70
N ALA A 129 -6.37 -4.62 -6.67
CA ALA A 129 -5.93 -4.27 -8.02
C ALA A 129 -4.99 -3.06 -8.04
N VAL A 130 -5.30 -2.02 -7.25
CA VAL A 130 -4.41 -0.85 -7.07
C VAL A 130 -3.09 -1.28 -6.44
N GLY A 131 -3.11 -2.14 -5.41
CA GLY A 131 -1.89 -2.68 -4.80
C GLY A 131 -0.99 -3.39 -5.81
N VAL A 132 -1.56 -4.21 -6.69
CA VAL A 132 -0.84 -4.85 -7.79
C VAL A 132 -0.28 -3.81 -8.77
N GLY A 133 -1.07 -2.83 -9.20
CA GLY A 133 -0.62 -1.78 -10.10
C GLY A 133 0.52 -0.92 -9.53
N VAL A 134 0.45 -0.61 -8.24
CA VAL A 134 1.51 0.10 -7.49
C VAL A 134 2.77 -0.75 -7.45
N ALA A 135 2.63 -2.06 -7.20
CA ALA A 135 3.77 -2.95 -7.19
C ALA A 135 4.47 -3.03 -8.56
N MET A 136 3.67 -3.12 -9.63
CA MET A 136 4.15 -3.09 -11.00
C MET A 136 4.87 -1.77 -11.33
N ALA A 137 4.39 -0.63 -10.84
CA ALA A 137 5.06 0.66 -11.01
C ALA A 137 6.45 0.67 -10.34
N GLY A 138 6.57 0.11 -9.13
CA GLY A 138 7.85 -0.09 -8.46
C GLY A 138 8.82 -0.94 -9.28
N MET A 139 8.35 -2.09 -9.76
CA MET A 139 9.14 -3.00 -10.62
C MET A 139 9.55 -2.37 -11.95
N TYR A 140 8.65 -1.61 -12.58
CA TYR A 140 8.91 -0.89 -13.81
C TYR A 140 10.08 0.10 -13.63
N VAL A 141 10.04 0.91 -12.56
CA VAL A 141 11.11 1.87 -12.25
C VAL A 141 12.43 1.17 -11.94
N ILE A 142 12.40 0.05 -11.21
CA ILE A 142 13.59 -0.79 -10.98
C ILE A 142 14.20 -1.22 -12.32
N GLY A 143 13.38 -1.72 -13.25
CA GLY A 143 13.82 -2.11 -14.58
C GLY A 143 14.41 -0.95 -15.38
N MET A 144 13.75 0.21 -15.37
CA MET A 144 14.19 1.41 -16.08
C MET A 144 15.53 1.94 -15.56
N GLU A 145 15.70 2.05 -14.24
CA GLU A 145 16.92 2.60 -13.62
C GLU A 145 18.11 1.63 -13.69
N ASN A 146 17.86 0.33 -13.87
CA ASN A 146 18.92 -0.67 -14.06
C ASN A 146 19.42 -0.75 -15.52
N ARG A 147 18.68 -0.19 -16.49
CA ARG A 147 19.08 -0.15 -17.91
C ARG A 147 19.91 1.08 -18.28
N LYS A 148 19.98 2.10 -17.40
CA LYS A 148 20.76 3.32 -17.65
C LYS A 148 22.26 3.05 -17.51
N PRO A 149 23.12 3.52 -18.44
CA PRO A 149 24.57 3.46 -18.28
C PRO A 149 25.01 4.17 -17.00
N GLN A 150 26.05 3.69 -16.31
CA GLN A 150 26.49 4.27 -15.03
C GLN A 150 27.02 5.70 -15.14
N GLU A 151 27.38 6.18 -16.33
CA GLU A 151 27.91 7.53 -16.60
C GLU A 151 26.85 8.64 -16.49
N SER A 152 25.55 8.32 -16.48
CA SER A 152 24.48 9.35 -16.54
C SER A 152 24.10 9.97 -15.18
N TYR A 153 24.85 9.72 -14.10
CA TYR A 153 24.54 10.19 -12.75
C TYR A 153 25.53 11.24 -12.21
N GLU A 154 26.50 11.67 -13.03
CA GLU A 154 27.45 12.76 -12.74
C GLU A 154 27.00 14.06 -13.43
N GLY A 155 25.99 14.72 -12.85
CA GLY A 155 25.48 16.01 -13.32
C GLY A 155 24.67 16.74 -12.27
#